data_AF-A0AAN6RX95-F1
#
_entry.id   AF-A0AAN6RX95-F1
#
_cell.length_a   1.000
_cell.length_b   1.000
_cell.length_c   1.000
_cell.angle_alpha   90.00
_cell.angle_beta   90.00
_cell.angle_gamma   90.00
#
_symmetry.space_group_name_H-M   'P 1'
#
loop_
_entity.id
_entity.type
_entity.pdbx_description
1 polymer ?
#
loop_
_entity_poly.entity_id
_entity_poly.type
_entity_poly.pdbx_seq_one_letter_code
_entity_poly.pdbx_strand_id
1 'polypeptide(L)'
;MSDRPHRGTSRGGPRGGGGRGGGRGGGGAGGAAAAGGAGGAGAQERERPKKENILDLKKYMDKRITVKFNGGREATGVLKGYDALMNLVLDEVEELLRDDEGNEMTRPLGLVVVRGTLLVVVSPVDGSEVIANPFLQADED
;
A
#
# COMPACT_ATOMS: atom_id res chain seq x y z
N MET A 1 -6.10 -13.78 -65.99
CA MET A 1 -7.48 -13.37 -65.65
C MET A 1 -7.37 -12.56 -64.36
N SER A 2 -6.94 -11.30 -64.46
CA SER A 2 -7.80 -10.10 -64.65
C SER A 2 -8.55 -9.77 -63.35
N ASP A 3 -8.58 -8.57 -62.79
CA ASP A 3 -7.98 -7.27 -63.08
C ASP A 3 -8.30 -6.34 -61.87
N ARG A 4 -7.54 -5.26 -61.76
CA ARG A 4 -7.54 -4.08 -60.83
C ARG A 4 -8.90 -3.32 -60.73
N PRO A 5 -9.10 -2.15 -60.01
CA PRO A 5 -8.12 -1.11 -59.56
C PRO A 5 -8.37 -0.24 -58.26
N HIS A 6 -7.31 0.52 -57.90
CA HIS A 6 -7.16 1.96 -57.45
C HIS A 6 -8.08 2.59 -56.36
N ARG A 7 -7.65 3.52 -55.47
CA ARG A 7 -6.81 4.74 -55.62
C ARG A 7 -6.55 5.37 -54.22
N GLY A 8 -5.31 5.72 -53.83
CA GLY A 8 -4.83 7.11 -53.70
C GLY A 8 -4.87 7.65 -52.25
N THR A 9 -4.12 8.63 -51.74
CA THR A 9 -2.96 9.44 -52.17
C THR A 9 -2.55 10.29 -50.93
N SER A 10 -1.26 10.30 -50.57
CA SER A 10 -0.47 11.42 -49.98
C SER A 10 -0.80 12.12 -48.64
N ARG A 11 0.32 12.65 -48.09
CA ARG A 11 0.53 13.80 -47.18
C ARG A 11 0.60 13.39 -45.70
N GLY A 12 1.71 13.49 -44.96
CA GLY A 12 2.87 14.37 -45.09
C GLY A 12 2.78 15.48 -44.03
N GLY A 13 3.70 15.49 -43.05
CA GLY A 13 3.92 16.65 -42.19
C GLY A 13 4.49 16.34 -40.79
N PRO A 14 5.74 16.75 -40.48
CA PRO A 14 6.27 16.82 -39.13
C PRO A 14 6.10 18.23 -38.52
N ARG A 15 6.00 18.33 -37.20
CA ARG A 15 6.12 19.59 -36.42
C ARG A 15 6.90 19.20 -35.15
N GLY A 16 8.14 19.63 -34.82
CA GLY A 16 8.85 20.88 -35.12
C GLY A 16 8.10 22.05 -34.47
N GLY A 17 8.57 22.83 -33.50
CA GLY A 17 9.85 23.10 -32.84
C GLY A 17 9.57 24.28 -31.86
N GLY A 18 10.52 24.65 -31.01
CA GLY A 18 10.31 25.58 -29.88
C GLY A 18 10.21 27.09 -30.18
N GLY A 19 10.27 27.89 -29.11
CA GLY A 19 10.40 29.37 -29.11
C GLY A 19 9.46 30.01 -28.07
N ARG A 20 9.95 30.54 -26.93
CA ARG A 20 10.51 31.88 -26.67
C ARG A 20 9.63 33.08 -27.10
N GLY A 21 9.23 33.87 -26.12
CA GLY A 21 8.71 35.26 -26.21
C GLY A 21 7.91 35.56 -24.93
N GLY A 22 8.21 36.53 -24.06
CA GLY A 22 8.86 37.82 -24.21
C GLY A 22 7.79 38.92 -24.31
N GLY A 23 7.65 39.79 -23.30
CA GLY A 23 6.87 41.03 -23.46
C GLY A 23 6.20 41.58 -22.21
N ARG A 24 6.70 42.74 -21.75
CA ARG A 24 6.17 43.61 -20.69
C ARG A 24 5.02 44.49 -21.20
N GLY A 25 4.16 44.94 -20.29
CA GLY A 25 3.58 46.30 -20.33
C GLY A 25 2.06 46.41 -20.40
N GLY A 26 1.48 47.14 -19.46
CA GLY A 26 0.07 47.56 -19.50
C GLY A 26 -0.41 48.06 -18.14
N GLY A 27 -0.09 49.30 -17.79
CA GLY A 27 -0.58 49.95 -16.58
C GLY A 27 -2.05 50.38 -16.68
N GLY A 28 -2.72 50.45 -15.54
CA GLY A 28 -4.05 51.03 -15.39
C GLY A 28 -4.32 51.29 -13.91
N ALA A 29 -4.27 52.57 -13.53
CA ALA A 29 -4.51 53.08 -12.19
C ALA A 29 -6.01 53.20 -11.88
N GLY A 30 -6.37 53.04 -10.60
CA GLY A 30 -7.60 53.60 -10.05
C GLY A 30 -8.21 52.77 -8.92
N GLY A 31 -8.22 53.31 -7.70
CA GLY A 31 -9.13 52.84 -6.65
C GLY A 31 -8.57 52.89 -5.24
N ALA A 32 -8.92 53.95 -4.52
CA ALA A 32 -8.44 54.29 -3.18
C ALA A 32 -8.86 53.31 -2.06
N ALA A 33 -7.96 53.25 -1.06
CA ALA A 33 -8.22 53.26 0.38
C ALA A 33 -9.19 52.24 1.00
N ALA A 34 -8.61 51.28 1.73
CA ALA A 34 -9.12 50.89 3.04
C ALA A 34 -7.95 50.53 3.95
N ALA A 35 -7.59 51.48 4.82
CA ALA A 35 -6.80 51.21 6.00
C ALA A 35 -7.63 50.36 6.97
N GLY A 36 -7.04 49.34 7.57
CA GLY A 36 -7.68 48.62 8.66
C GLY A 36 -6.95 47.36 9.08
N GLY A 37 -6.23 47.45 10.20
CA GLY A 37 -6.16 46.35 11.16
C GLY A 37 -5.02 45.37 10.99
N ALA A 38 -3.96 45.59 11.77
CA ALA A 38 -3.17 44.52 12.33
C ALA A 38 -4.09 43.49 13.01
N GLY A 39 -3.86 42.21 12.75
CA GLY A 39 -4.61 41.12 13.35
C GLY A 39 -3.95 39.80 13.01
N GLY A 40 -2.85 39.48 13.71
CA GLY A 40 -2.32 38.14 13.73
C GLY A 40 -3.37 37.20 14.30
N ALA A 41 -4.06 36.47 13.44
CA ALA A 41 -4.80 35.29 13.84
C ALA A 41 -3.82 34.12 13.73
N GLY A 42 -3.14 33.84 14.83
CA GLY A 42 -2.44 32.57 15.00
C GLY A 42 -3.45 31.46 14.75
N ALA A 43 -3.35 30.83 13.58
CA ALA A 43 -3.93 29.52 13.39
C ALA A 43 -3.25 28.64 14.43
N GLN A 44 -3.94 28.41 15.55
CA GLN A 44 -3.63 27.29 16.42
C GLN A 44 -3.74 26.06 15.54
N GLU A 45 -2.59 25.62 15.06
CA GLU A 45 -2.36 24.30 14.52
C GLU A 45 -2.79 23.36 15.63
N ARG A 46 -4.07 22.96 15.60
CA ARG A 46 -4.56 21.87 16.43
C ARG A 46 -3.70 20.70 16.02
N GLU A 47 -2.69 20.39 16.83
CA GLU A 47 -1.85 19.20 16.67
C GLU A 47 -2.81 18.04 16.47
N ARG A 48 -2.88 17.55 15.22
CA ARG A 48 -3.71 16.39 14.93
C ARG A 48 -3.16 15.29 15.84
N PRO A 49 -4.02 14.65 16.67
CA PRO A 49 -3.55 13.60 17.56
C PRO A 49 -2.77 12.59 16.71
N LYS A 50 -1.55 12.29 17.14
CA LYS A 50 -0.70 11.32 16.45
C LYS A 50 -1.54 10.06 16.29
N LYS A 51 -1.69 9.59 15.04
CA LYS A 51 -2.34 8.31 14.77
C LYS A 51 -1.40 7.23 15.27
N GLU A 52 -1.55 6.90 16.55
CA GLU A 52 -0.85 5.79 17.17
C GLU A 52 -1.46 4.49 16.64
N ASN A 53 -0.61 3.49 16.49
CA ASN A 53 -1.04 2.19 16.01
C ASN A 53 -1.80 1.48 17.14
N ILE A 54 -2.96 0.90 16.82
CA ILE A 54 -3.78 0.17 17.81
C ILE A 54 -3.11 -1.11 18.30
N LEU A 55 -2.13 -1.62 17.53
CA LEU A 55 -1.42 -2.85 17.82
C LEU A 55 -0.01 -2.55 18.34
N ASP A 56 0.29 -3.03 19.56
CA ASP A 56 1.63 -2.96 20.13
C ASP A 56 2.46 -4.18 19.69
N LEU A 57 3.12 -4.06 18.55
CA LEU A 57 4.00 -5.09 18.00
C LEU A 57 5.24 -5.36 18.86
N LYS A 58 5.59 -4.47 19.79
CA LYS A 58 6.72 -4.65 20.70
C LYS A 58 6.58 -5.93 21.53
N LYS A 59 5.35 -6.31 21.89
CA LYS A 59 5.02 -7.51 22.67
C LYS A 59 5.33 -8.82 21.95
N TYR A 60 5.47 -8.75 20.62
CA TYR A 60 5.73 -9.88 19.74
C TYR A 60 7.15 -9.90 19.18
N MET A 61 8.01 -8.96 19.60
CA MET A 61 9.42 -8.97 19.24
C MET A 61 10.08 -10.29 19.67
N ASP A 62 10.90 -10.84 18.79
CA ASP A 62 11.58 -12.13 18.93
C ASP A 62 10.63 -13.33 19.14
N LYS A 63 9.34 -13.17 18.88
CA LYS A 63 8.36 -14.27 18.88
C LYS A 63 7.99 -14.64 17.45
N ARG A 64 7.59 -15.91 17.29
CA ARG A 64 7.07 -16.41 16.03
C ARG A 64 5.63 -15.93 15.84
N ILE A 65 5.38 -15.29 14.71
CA ILE A 65 4.08 -14.78 14.31
C ILE A 65 3.70 -15.34 12.94
N THR A 66 2.40 -15.50 12.71
CA THR A 66 1.83 -15.80 11.41
C THR A 66 1.24 -14.53 10.84
N VAL A 67 1.51 -14.26 9.57
CA VAL A 67 0.99 -13.14 8.81
C VAL A 67 0.22 -13.64 7.60
N LYS A 68 -0.94 -13.04 7.33
CA LYS A 68 -1.73 -13.30 6.12
C LYS A 68 -1.76 -12.06 5.26
N PHE A 69 -1.57 -12.28 3.96
CA PHE A 69 -1.54 -11.23 2.97
C PHE A 69 -2.85 -11.18 2.19
N ASN A 70 -3.12 -10.01 1.64
CA ASN A 70 -4.12 -9.90 0.59
C ASN A 70 -3.73 -10.79 -0.59
N GLY A 71 -4.66 -11.58 -1.11
CA GLY A 71 -4.41 -12.60 -2.12
C GLY A 71 -4.12 -14.00 -1.56
N GLY A 72 -4.31 -14.24 -0.25
CA GLY A 72 -4.36 -15.59 0.32
C GLY A 72 -3.00 -16.20 0.69
N ARG A 73 -1.90 -15.50 0.47
CA ARG A 73 -0.57 -15.94 0.92
C ARG A 73 -0.49 -15.89 2.44
N GLU A 74 0.19 -16.86 3.02
CA GLU A 74 0.41 -16.97 4.45
C GLU A 74 1.88 -17.27 4.72
N ALA A 75 2.45 -16.61 5.71
CA ALA A 75 3.84 -16.82 6.10
C ALA A 75 3.98 -16.79 7.62
N THR A 76 4.88 -17.60 8.14
CA THR A 76 5.21 -17.66 9.56
C THR A 76 6.69 -17.36 9.74
N GLY A 77 7.05 -16.54 10.72
CA GLY A 77 8.45 -16.18 10.98
C GLY A 77 8.63 -15.45 12.31
N VAL A 78 9.87 -15.21 12.69
CA VAL A 78 10.22 -14.52 13.94
C VAL A 78 10.28 -13.02 13.72
N LEU A 79 9.50 -12.24 14.48
CA LEU A 79 9.48 -10.78 14.34
C LEU A 79 10.78 -10.15 14.88
N LYS A 80 11.58 -9.55 14.00
CA LYS A 80 12.83 -8.86 14.34
C LYS A 80 12.72 -7.34 14.34
N GLY A 81 11.69 -6.78 13.71
CA GLY A 81 11.48 -5.35 13.67
C GLY A 81 10.19 -4.97 12.98
N TYR A 82 9.72 -3.75 13.26
CA TYR A 82 8.53 -3.18 12.63
C TYR A 82 8.63 -1.65 12.57
N ASP A 83 7.79 -1.04 11.74
CA ASP A 83 7.66 0.41 11.65
C ASP A 83 6.21 0.90 11.83
N ALA A 84 6.01 2.21 11.76
CA ALA A 84 4.69 2.83 11.89
C ALA A 84 3.72 2.50 10.74
N LEU A 85 4.22 2.00 9.62
CA LEU A 85 3.44 1.60 8.44
C LEU A 85 3.12 0.11 8.43
N MET A 86 3.40 -0.60 9.54
CA MET A 86 3.23 -2.06 9.65
C MET A 86 4.10 -2.85 8.67
N ASN A 87 5.20 -2.28 8.17
CA ASN A 87 6.22 -3.11 7.53
C ASN A 87 6.94 -3.90 8.62
N LEU A 88 7.20 -5.18 8.36
CA LEU A 88 7.80 -6.10 9.33
C LEU A 88 9.11 -6.64 8.79
N VAL A 89 10.07 -6.88 9.67
CA VAL A 89 11.25 -7.69 9.39
C VAL A 89 11.03 -9.02 10.08
N LEU A 90 10.95 -10.10 9.30
CA LEU A 90 10.77 -11.44 9.81
C LEU A 90 11.99 -12.29 9.47
N ASP A 91 12.46 -13.07 10.44
CA ASP A 91 13.54 -14.04 10.27
C ASP A 91 13.00 -15.47 10.32
N GLU A 92 13.79 -16.43 9.81
CA GLU A 92 13.40 -17.85 9.71
C GLU A 92 12.01 -18.05 9.06
N VAL A 93 11.72 -17.27 8.02
CA VAL A 93 10.38 -17.24 7.43
C VAL A 93 10.11 -18.52 6.64
N GLU A 94 8.92 -19.06 6.86
CA GLU A 94 8.33 -20.17 6.13
C GLU A 94 7.03 -19.69 5.47
N GLU A 95 6.94 -19.77 4.14
CA GLU A 95 5.74 -19.46 3.37
C GLU A 95 4.89 -20.72 3.19
N LEU A 96 3.60 -20.61 3.50
CA LEU A 96 2.59 -21.63 3.23
C LEU A 96 2.03 -21.41 1.82
N LEU A 97 2.27 -22.39 0.95
CA LEU A 97 1.74 -22.46 -0.40
C LEU A 97 0.52 -23.37 -0.39
N ARG A 98 -0.55 -22.93 -1.06
CA ARG A 98 -1.75 -23.72 -1.31
C ARG A 98 -1.91 -23.89 -2.81
N ASP A 99 -2.06 -25.13 -3.25
CA ASP A 99 -2.43 -25.42 -4.64
C ASP A 99 -3.95 -25.40 -4.84
N ASP A 100 -4.38 -25.55 -6.10
CA ASP A 100 -5.80 -25.58 -6.47
C ASP A 100 -6.53 -26.82 -5.94
N GLU A 101 -5.79 -27.84 -5.51
CA GLU A 101 -6.28 -29.11 -4.97
C GLU A 101 -6.40 -29.08 -3.44
N GLY A 102 -5.95 -28.00 -2.80
CA GLY A 102 -5.99 -27.80 -1.35
C GLY A 102 -4.81 -28.41 -0.59
N ASN A 103 -3.76 -28.88 -1.27
CA ASN A 103 -2.56 -29.36 -0.61
C ASN A 103 -1.74 -28.18 -0.09
N GLU A 104 -1.26 -28.31 1.13
CA GLU A 104 -0.41 -27.33 1.79
C GLU A 104 1.07 -27.73 1.69
N MET A 105 1.89 -26.84 1.15
CA MET A 105 3.34 -27.01 1.07
C MET A 105 4.05 -25.83 1.72
N THR A 106 5.16 -26.09 2.40
CA THR A 106 5.93 -25.04 3.06
C THR A 106 7.25 -24.79 2.33
N ARG A 107 7.61 -23.51 2.15
CA ARG A 107 8.91 -23.12 1.57
C ARG A 107 9.67 -22.16 2.49
N PRO A 108 10.94 -22.44 2.83
CA PRO A 108 11.76 -21.51 3.61
C PRO A 108 12.20 -20.31 2.75
N LEU A 109 12.13 -19.12 3.34
CA LEU A 109 12.55 -17.84 2.75
C LEU A 109 13.68 -17.16 3.53
N GLY A 110 13.91 -17.55 4.80
CA GLY A 110 14.94 -16.95 5.65
C GLY A 110 14.54 -15.56 6.12
N LEU A 111 15.41 -14.55 5.92
CA LEU A 111 15.16 -13.17 6.34
C LEU A 111 14.36 -12.41 5.27
N VAL A 112 13.18 -11.92 5.63
CA VAL A 112 12.24 -11.26 4.71
C VAL A 112 11.75 -9.93 5.29
N VAL A 113 11.56 -8.94 4.40
CA VAL A 113 10.82 -7.72 4.71
C VAL A 113 9.40 -7.84 4.19
N VAL A 114 8.43 -7.78 5.09
CA VAL A 114 6.99 -7.82 4.83
C VAL A 114 6.48 -6.40 4.63
N ARG A 115 5.75 -6.16 3.54
CA ARG A 115 5.16 -4.86 3.23
C ARG A 115 3.79 -4.71 3.89
N GLY A 116 3.64 -3.73 4.78
CA GLY A 116 2.43 -3.51 5.58
C GLY A 116 1.18 -3.22 4.76
N THR A 117 1.32 -2.68 3.54
CA THR A 117 0.17 -2.39 2.65
C THR A 117 -0.61 -3.61 2.19
N LEU A 118 0.01 -4.79 2.21
CA LEU A 118 -0.61 -6.06 1.82
C LEU A 118 -1.02 -6.91 3.02
N LEU A 119 -0.67 -6.48 4.23
CA LEU A 119 -0.90 -7.24 5.44
C LEU A 119 -2.38 -7.16 5.82
N VAL A 120 -3.00 -8.31 6.07
CA VAL A 120 -4.41 -8.41 6.47
C VAL A 120 -4.54 -8.90 7.90
N VAL A 121 -3.74 -9.89 8.31
CA VAL A 121 -3.77 -10.48 9.65
C VAL A 121 -2.36 -10.62 10.20
N VAL A 122 -2.19 -10.32 11.49
CA VAL A 122 -1.04 -10.72 12.31
C VAL A 122 -1.58 -11.51 13.50
N SER A 123 -1.07 -12.71 13.73
CA SER A 123 -1.41 -13.52 14.90
C SER A 123 -0.15 -14.14 15.53
N PRO A 124 -0.06 -14.22 16.86
CA PRO A 124 0.98 -15.01 17.51
C PRO A 124 0.76 -16.50 17.19
N VAL A 125 1.85 -17.24 17.00
CA VAL A 125 1.77 -18.70 16.90
C VAL A 125 1.49 -19.30 18.28
N ASP A 126 2.05 -18.70 19.33
CA ASP A 126 1.81 -19.09 20.70
C ASP A 126 0.33 -18.89 21.08
N GLY A 127 -0.29 -19.95 21.60
CA GLY A 127 -1.72 -20.00 21.91
C GLY A 127 -2.67 -20.22 20.71
N SER A 128 -2.13 -20.42 19.50
CA SER A 128 -2.92 -20.77 18.32
C SER A 128 -2.83 -22.26 18.04
N GLU A 129 -3.97 -22.93 17.87
CA GLU A 129 -4.05 -24.33 17.48
C GLU A 129 -5.16 -24.58 16.44
N VAL A 130 -4.97 -25.61 15.63
CA VAL A 130 -5.99 -26.04 14.66
C VAL A 130 -6.95 -26.97 15.40
N ILE A 131 -8.21 -26.55 15.50
CA ILE A 131 -9.27 -27.32 16.15
C ILE A 131 -10.21 -27.92 15.11
N ALA A 132 -10.83 -29.05 15.46
CA ALA A 132 -12.00 -29.55 14.73
C ALA A 132 -13.14 -28.53 14.82
N ASN A 133 -14.10 -28.62 13.89
CA ASN A 133 -15.26 -27.73 13.89
C ASN A 133 -16.01 -27.83 15.25
N PRO A 134 -16.02 -26.75 16.07
CA PRO A 134 -16.57 -26.80 17.43
C PRO A 134 -18.10 -26.83 17.46
N PHE A 135 -18.76 -26.74 16.30
CA PHE A 135 -20.22 -26.74 16.17
C PHE A 135 -20.79 -28.07 15.65
N LEU A 136 -19.94 -29.07 15.39
CA LEU A 136 -20.42 -30.43 15.22
C LEU A 136 -20.92 -30.89 16.59
N GLN A 137 -22.24 -30.93 16.78
CA GLN A 137 -22.83 -31.57 17.95
C GLN A 137 -22.27 -32.99 17.98
N ALA A 138 -21.66 -33.39 19.10
CA ALA A 138 -21.37 -34.79 19.31
C ALA A 138 -22.73 -35.49 19.26
N ASP A 139 -22.95 -36.32 18.23
CA ASP A 139 -24.16 -37.13 18.15
C ASP A 139 -24.23 -37.93 19.47
N GLU A 140 -25.20 -37.57 20.33
CA GLU A 140 -25.47 -38.28 21.58
C GLU A 140 -26.01 -39.66 21.19
N ASP A 141 -25.19 -40.71 21.36
CA ASP A 141 -25.62 -42.11 21.37
C ASP A 141 -26.39 -42.45 22.67
#